data_AF-A0A7C4VFI7-F1
#
_entry.id   AF-A0A7C4VFI7-F1
#
_cell.length_a   1.000
_cell.length_b   1.000
_cell.length_c   1.000
_cell.angle_alpha   90.00
_cell.angle_beta   90.00
_cell.angle_gamma   90.00
#
_symmetry.space_group_name_H-M   'P 1'
#
loop_
_entity.id
_entity.type
_entity.pdbx_description
1 polymer ?
#
loop_
_entity_poly.entity_id
_entity_poly.type
_entity_poly.pdbx_seq_one_letter_code
_entity_poly.pdbx_strand_id
1 'polypeptide(L)'
;MTDVLTLFGTYIAIIITLAVYSYIIKETDLFRFAEYSFLATSIGWAILLGLDTINNVGISAISKGRYDYIIPIILGLLLFTRFSGKLWYLARYPVAFILGVGLGVFMRGQIHAMFLQQIAATVITPVTVDSLIILVGVLSVLVFFYFTREHKGALGYVSTLGRYFLMVGFGATFGNTVLYRINLAVGRIIFILRALGLLP
;
A
#
# COMPACT_ATOMS: atom_id res chain seq x y z
N MET A 1 -24.07 29.33 4.29
CA MET A 1 -25.19 28.39 4.51
C MET A 1 -24.61 27.01 4.31
N THR A 2 -24.35 26.26 5.37
CA THR A 2 -23.96 24.85 5.25
C THR A 2 -25.11 24.12 4.59
N ASP A 3 -24.84 23.57 3.42
CA ASP A 3 -25.84 22.87 2.61
C ASP A 3 -26.42 21.73 3.46
N VAL A 4 -27.74 21.55 3.51
CA VAL A 4 -28.38 20.55 4.39
C VAL A 4 -27.80 19.15 4.14
N LEU A 5 -27.40 18.89 2.89
CA LEU A 5 -26.71 17.69 2.46
C LEU A 5 -25.33 17.51 3.12
N THR A 6 -24.55 18.58 3.25
CA THR A 6 -23.22 18.54 3.90
C THR A 6 -23.32 18.30 5.40
N LEU A 7 -24.32 18.89 6.04
CA LEU A 7 -24.59 18.69 7.47
C LEU A 7 -25.01 17.24 7.74
N PHE A 8 -25.96 16.72 6.96
CA PHE A 8 -26.41 15.33 7.05
C PHE A 8 -25.27 14.34 6.78
N GLY A 9 -24.47 14.58 5.75
CA GLY A 9 -23.29 13.77 5.44
C GLY A 9 -22.24 13.79 6.57
N THR A 10 -22.07 14.93 7.24
CA THR A 10 -21.15 15.06 8.37
C THR A 10 -21.61 14.21 9.58
N TYR A 11 -22.90 14.22 9.91
CA TYR A 11 -23.43 13.37 10.98
C TYR A 11 -23.30 11.88 10.68
N ILE A 12 -23.58 11.46 9.44
CA ILE A 12 -23.35 10.08 9.00
C ILE A 12 -21.88 9.71 9.15
N ALA A 13 -20.96 10.58 8.72
CA ALA A 13 -19.53 10.33 8.83
C ALA A 13 -19.08 10.21 10.28
N ILE A 14 -19.63 11.00 11.22
CA ILE A 14 -19.38 10.85 12.65
C ILE A 14 -19.84 9.47 13.14
N ILE A 15 -21.07 9.06 12.82
CA ILE A 15 -21.63 7.77 13.25
C ILE A 15 -20.78 6.60 12.73
N ILE A 16 -20.41 6.61 11.45
CA ILE A 16 -19.56 5.57 10.86
C ILE A 16 -18.17 5.58 11.50
N THR A 17 -17.60 6.75 11.77
CA THR A 17 -16.30 6.85 12.44
C THR A 17 -16.35 6.24 13.85
N LEU A 18 -17.40 6.55 14.64
CA LEU A 18 -17.61 5.95 15.95
C LEU A 18 -17.85 4.42 15.86
N ALA A 19 -18.59 3.97 14.86
CA ALA A 19 -18.82 2.54 14.61
C ALA A 19 -17.50 1.80 14.34
N VAL A 20 -16.58 2.39 13.57
CA VAL A 20 -15.24 1.83 13.35
C VAL A 20 -14.43 1.77 14.64
N TYR A 21 -14.47 2.83 15.46
CA TYR A 21 -13.77 2.88 16.75
C TYR A 21 -14.31 1.92 17.81
N SER A 22 -15.54 1.43 17.65
CA SER A 22 -16.12 0.42 18.54
C SER A 22 -15.26 -0.86 18.61
N TYR A 23 -14.48 -1.15 17.57
CA TYR A 23 -13.51 -2.24 17.52
C TYR A 23 -12.50 -2.24 18.69
N ILE A 24 -12.13 -1.06 19.21
CA ILE A 24 -11.18 -0.94 20.33
C ILE A 24 -11.68 -1.68 21.58
N ILE A 25 -13.00 -1.71 21.77
CA ILE A 25 -13.64 -2.35 22.93
C ILE A 25 -13.86 -3.84 22.64
N LYS A 26 -14.43 -4.17 21.48
CA LYS A 26 -14.63 -5.53 20.94
C LYS A 26 -15.19 -5.44 19.52
N GLU A 27 -15.19 -6.55 18.76
CA GLU A 27 -16.06 -6.67 17.58
C GLU A 27 -17.54 -6.57 17.98
N THR A 28 -18.14 -5.40 17.75
CA THR A 28 -19.57 -5.14 17.92
C THR A 28 -20.30 -5.24 16.58
N ASP A 29 -21.61 -5.43 16.61
CA ASP A 29 -22.42 -5.46 15.38
C ASP A 29 -22.37 -4.12 14.62
N LEU A 30 -22.16 -2.99 15.34
CA LEU A 30 -21.93 -1.67 14.75
C LEU A 30 -20.63 -1.64 13.94
N PHE A 31 -19.54 -2.21 14.46
CA PHE A 31 -18.29 -2.32 13.72
C PHE A 31 -18.46 -3.16 12.45
N ARG A 32 -19.11 -4.33 12.55
CA ARG A 32 -19.38 -5.22 11.42
C ARG A 32 -20.20 -4.53 10.34
N PHE A 33 -21.21 -3.75 10.72
CA PHE A 33 -22.00 -2.97 9.78
C PHE A 33 -21.16 -1.95 9.00
N ALA A 34 -20.28 -1.21 9.70
CA ALA A 34 -19.39 -0.25 9.07
C ALA A 34 -18.38 -0.95 8.13
N GLU A 35 -17.81 -2.07 8.57
CA GLU A 35 -16.88 -2.87 7.78
C GLU A 35 -17.54 -3.43 6.52
N TYR A 36 -18.70 -4.08 6.63
CA TYR A 36 -19.41 -4.63 5.47
C TYR A 36 -19.86 -3.56 4.49
N SER A 37 -20.32 -2.40 4.99
CA SER A 37 -20.69 -1.27 4.12
C SER A 37 -19.49 -0.75 3.33
N PHE A 38 -18.34 -0.62 3.99
CA PHE A 38 -17.09 -0.20 3.35
C PHE A 38 -16.61 -1.23 2.31
N LEU A 39 -16.61 -2.52 2.66
CA LEU A 39 -16.23 -3.60 1.75
C LEU A 39 -17.18 -3.69 0.55
N ALA A 40 -18.49 -3.60 0.77
CA ALA A 40 -19.49 -3.62 -0.30
C ALA A 40 -19.30 -2.45 -1.27
N THR A 41 -19.06 -1.23 -0.74
CA THR A 41 -18.80 -0.04 -1.57
C THR A 41 -17.50 -0.21 -2.37
N SER A 42 -16.45 -0.74 -1.73
CA SER A 42 -15.16 -0.98 -2.37
C SER A 42 -15.26 -1.99 -3.52
N ILE A 43 -15.99 -3.09 -3.29
CA ILE A 43 -16.23 -4.12 -4.31
C ILE A 43 -17.13 -3.57 -5.43
N GLY A 44 -18.19 -2.84 -5.09
CA GLY A 44 -19.07 -2.20 -6.07
C GLY A 44 -18.33 -1.24 -6.98
N TRP A 45 -17.49 -0.37 -6.42
CA TRP A 45 -16.61 0.50 -7.17
C TRP A 45 -15.63 -0.27 -8.07
N ALA A 46 -15.01 -1.34 -7.55
CA ALA A 46 -14.10 -2.17 -8.32
C ALA A 46 -14.79 -2.85 -9.53
N ILE A 47 -16.06 -3.27 -9.37
CA ILE A 47 -16.87 -3.82 -10.48
C ILE A 47 -17.12 -2.74 -11.53
N LEU A 48 -17.53 -1.53 -11.12
CA LEU A 48 -17.77 -0.42 -12.05
C LEU A 48 -16.50 -0.06 -12.83
N LEU A 49 -15.36 0.04 -12.15
CA LEU A 49 -14.06 0.24 -12.82
C LEU A 49 -13.73 -0.89 -13.79
N GLY A 50 -14.04 -2.14 -13.43
CA GLY A 50 -13.85 -3.29 -14.31
C GLY A 50 -14.69 -3.18 -15.59
N LEU A 51 -15.97 -2.82 -15.46
CA LEU A 51 -16.87 -2.62 -16.60
C LEU A 51 -16.42 -1.45 -17.49
N ASP A 52 -16.04 -0.34 -16.87
CA ASP A 52 -15.53 0.83 -17.60
C ASP A 52 -14.25 0.50 -18.36
N THR A 53 -13.34 -0.28 -17.75
CA THR A 53 -12.11 -0.75 -18.39
C THR A 53 -12.42 -1.67 -19.58
N ILE A 54 -13.37 -2.60 -19.44
CA ILE A 54 -13.78 -3.48 -20.55
C ILE A 54 -14.31 -2.65 -21.72
N ASN A 55 -15.12 -1.62 -21.45
CA ASN A 55 -15.70 -0.78 -22.49
C ASN A 55 -14.65 0.14 -23.15
N ASN A 56 -13.92 0.90 -22.34
CA ASN A 56 -13.01 1.95 -22.82
C ASN A 56 -11.66 1.42 -23.31
N VAL A 57 -11.18 0.29 -22.77
CA VAL A 57 -9.90 -0.30 -23.15
C VAL A 57 -10.09 -1.55 -24.02
N GLY A 58 -11.05 -2.42 -23.67
CA GLY A 58 -11.31 -3.65 -24.42
C GLY A 58 -12.04 -3.38 -25.74
N ILE A 59 -13.30 -2.97 -25.66
CA ILE A 59 -14.20 -2.82 -26.82
C ILE A 59 -13.71 -1.70 -27.75
N SER A 60 -13.26 -0.57 -27.21
CA SER A 60 -12.69 0.54 -27.99
C SER A 60 -11.40 0.17 -28.73
N ALA A 61 -10.58 -0.76 -28.22
CA ALA A 61 -9.38 -1.21 -28.93
C ALA A 61 -9.73 -2.18 -30.07
N ILE A 62 -10.76 -3.01 -29.88
CA ILE A 62 -11.26 -3.92 -30.92
C ILE A 62 -11.89 -3.12 -32.07
N SER A 63 -12.66 -2.07 -31.76
CA SER A 63 -13.24 -1.19 -32.80
C SER A 63 -12.18 -0.43 -33.61
N LYS A 64 -10.98 -0.25 -33.03
CA LYS A 64 -9.79 0.32 -33.69
C LYS A 64 -8.95 -0.73 -34.44
N GLY A 65 -9.43 -1.96 -34.59
CA GLY A 65 -8.77 -3.03 -35.33
C GLY A 65 -7.68 -3.79 -34.57
N ARG A 66 -7.53 -3.59 -33.25
CA ARG A 66 -6.55 -4.30 -32.42
C ARG A 66 -7.18 -5.56 -31.81
N TYR A 67 -7.14 -6.65 -32.55
CA TYR A 67 -7.72 -7.94 -32.14
C TYR A 67 -6.98 -8.61 -30.96
N ASP A 68 -5.78 -8.17 -30.62
CA ASP A 68 -5.00 -8.68 -29.47
C ASP A 68 -5.76 -8.58 -28.13
N TYR A 69 -6.71 -7.63 -28.02
CA TYR A 69 -7.52 -7.41 -26.81
C TYR A 69 -8.61 -8.47 -26.60
N ILE A 70 -8.85 -9.35 -27.57
CA ILE A 70 -9.77 -10.48 -27.42
C ILE A 70 -9.26 -11.45 -26.36
N ILE A 71 -7.94 -11.67 -26.28
CA ILE A 71 -7.34 -12.61 -25.32
C ILE A 71 -7.59 -12.16 -23.86
N PRO A 72 -7.31 -10.90 -23.46
CA PRO A 72 -7.67 -10.37 -22.15
C PRO A 72 -9.17 -10.46 -21.83
N ILE A 73 -10.05 -10.25 -22.80
CA ILE A 73 -11.51 -10.33 -22.58
C ILE A 73 -11.93 -11.77 -22.27
N ILE A 74 -11.43 -12.74 -23.04
CA ILE A 74 -11.70 -14.16 -22.79
C ILE A 74 -11.17 -14.56 -21.41
N LEU A 75 -9.94 -14.16 -21.06
CA LEU A 75 -9.38 -14.39 -19.73
C LEU A 75 -10.22 -13.75 -18.62
N GLY A 76 -10.71 -12.53 -18.84
CA GLY A 76 -11.63 -11.85 -17.92
C GLY A 76 -12.94 -12.61 -17.72
N LEU A 77 -13.55 -13.12 -18.80
CA LEU A 77 -14.75 -13.94 -18.72
C LEU A 77 -14.52 -15.26 -17.99
N LEU A 78 -13.37 -15.90 -18.20
CA LEU A 78 -12.97 -17.12 -17.48
C LEU A 78 -12.83 -16.89 -15.97
N LEU A 79 -12.61 -15.66 -15.51
CA LEU A 79 -12.53 -15.35 -14.08
C LEU A 79 -13.88 -15.58 -13.37
N PHE A 80 -15.01 -15.41 -14.07
CA PHE A 80 -16.34 -15.69 -13.54
C PHE A 80 -16.62 -17.18 -13.33
N THR A 81 -15.87 -18.08 -13.97
CA THR A 81 -16.02 -19.52 -13.70
C THR A 81 -15.59 -19.90 -12.28
N ARG A 82 -14.90 -18.99 -11.57
CA ARG A 82 -14.59 -19.12 -10.13
C ARG A 82 -15.83 -19.29 -9.26
N PHE A 83 -16.97 -18.72 -9.66
CA PHE A 83 -18.23 -18.85 -8.92
C PHE A 83 -18.95 -20.17 -9.19
N SER A 84 -18.54 -20.93 -10.21
CA SER A 84 -19.11 -22.23 -10.54
C SER A 84 -18.28 -23.35 -9.91
N GLY A 85 -18.91 -24.23 -9.12
CA GLY A 85 -18.22 -25.37 -8.49
C GLY A 85 -17.60 -26.35 -9.49
N LYS A 86 -18.13 -26.44 -10.73
CA LYS A 86 -17.70 -27.42 -11.74
C LYS A 86 -16.54 -26.93 -12.63
N LEU A 87 -16.40 -25.62 -12.82
CA LEU A 87 -15.45 -24.99 -13.76
C LEU A 87 -14.38 -24.12 -13.07
N TRP A 88 -14.23 -24.26 -11.75
CA TRP A 88 -13.30 -23.47 -10.94
C TRP A 88 -11.84 -23.54 -11.42
N TYR A 89 -11.42 -24.66 -12.04
CA TYR A 89 -10.04 -24.81 -12.51
C TYR A 89 -9.67 -23.82 -13.63
N LEU A 90 -10.63 -23.40 -14.46
CA LEU A 90 -10.36 -22.48 -15.56
C LEU A 90 -10.00 -21.07 -15.07
N ALA A 91 -10.44 -20.69 -13.86
CA ALA A 91 -10.07 -19.41 -13.26
C ALA A 91 -8.58 -19.33 -12.88
N ARG A 92 -7.85 -20.46 -12.86
CA ARG A 92 -6.40 -20.47 -12.57
C ARG A 92 -5.58 -19.74 -13.64
N TYR A 93 -5.96 -19.85 -14.91
CA TYR A 93 -5.26 -19.19 -16.02
C TYR A 93 -5.31 -17.66 -15.95
N PRO A 94 -6.49 -17.01 -15.82
CA PRO A 94 -6.52 -15.56 -15.68
C PRO A 94 -5.90 -15.08 -14.37
N VAL A 95 -6.02 -15.83 -13.27
CA VAL A 95 -5.33 -15.49 -12.01
C VAL A 95 -3.81 -15.52 -12.18
N ALA A 96 -3.26 -16.56 -12.83
CA ALA A 96 -1.83 -16.63 -13.13
C ALA A 96 -1.37 -15.48 -14.05
N PHE A 97 -2.19 -15.11 -15.03
CA PHE A 97 -1.91 -13.97 -15.90
C PHE A 97 -1.88 -12.64 -15.14
N ILE A 98 -2.89 -12.38 -14.30
CA ILE A 98 -2.94 -11.17 -13.45
C ILE A 98 -1.74 -11.11 -12.52
N LEU A 99 -1.39 -12.23 -11.87
CA LEU A 99 -0.21 -12.30 -11.01
C LEU A 99 1.08 -12.07 -11.79
N GLY A 100 1.24 -12.69 -12.97
CA GLY A 100 2.42 -12.52 -13.81
C GLY A 100 2.62 -11.07 -14.29
N VAL A 101 1.55 -10.43 -14.78
CA VAL A 101 1.58 -9.02 -15.19
C VAL A 101 1.83 -8.12 -13.98
N GLY A 102 1.11 -8.35 -12.88
CA GLY A 102 1.25 -7.57 -11.64
C GLY A 102 2.67 -7.63 -11.08
N LEU A 103 3.26 -8.82 -10.99
CA LEU A 103 4.65 -9.00 -10.57
C LEU A 103 5.63 -8.37 -11.55
N GLY A 104 5.41 -8.50 -12.87
CA GLY A 104 6.29 -7.90 -13.87
C GLY A 104 6.34 -6.37 -13.79
N VAL A 105 5.17 -5.72 -13.65
CA VAL A 105 5.07 -4.27 -13.46
C VAL A 105 5.70 -3.86 -12.13
N PHE A 106 5.39 -4.59 -11.05
CA PHE A 106 5.92 -4.34 -9.72
C PHE A 106 7.45 -4.45 -9.68
N MET A 107 8.02 -5.50 -10.27
CA MET A 107 9.47 -5.71 -10.32
C MET A 107 10.19 -4.58 -11.05
N ARG A 108 9.66 -4.11 -12.18
CA ARG A 108 10.27 -2.98 -12.91
C ARG A 108 10.31 -1.71 -12.04
N GLY A 109 9.21 -1.41 -11.36
CA GLY A 109 9.12 -0.23 -10.48
C GLY A 109 10.02 -0.36 -9.25
N GLN A 110 9.99 -1.51 -8.58
CA GLN A 110 10.75 -1.73 -7.35
C GLN A 110 12.25 -1.79 -7.57
N ILE A 111 12.73 -2.44 -8.64
CA ILE A 111 14.18 -2.48 -8.92
C ILE A 111 14.71 -1.07 -9.15
N HIS A 112 13.98 -0.25 -9.91
CA HIS A 112 14.39 1.13 -10.16
C HIS A 112 14.34 1.99 -8.89
N ALA A 113 13.23 1.94 -8.13
CA ALA A 113 13.03 2.80 -6.97
C ALA A 113 13.82 2.34 -5.73
N MET A 114 13.88 1.04 -5.45
CA MET A 114 14.55 0.52 -4.26
C MET A 114 16.05 0.27 -4.45
N PHE A 115 16.51 -0.07 -5.65
CA PHE A 115 17.93 -0.36 -5.85
C PHE A 115 18.66 0.78 -6.55
N LEU A 116 18.23 1.16 -7.76
CA LEU A 116 18.96 2.15 -8.56
C LEU A 116 18.94 3.54 -7.91
N GLN A 117 17.77 4.01 -7.47
CA GLN A 117 17.68 5.33 -6.80
C GLN A 117 18.41 5.36 -5.46
N GLN A 118 18.39 4.28 -4.67
CA GLN A 118 19.12 4.24 -3.39
C GLN A 118 20.63 4.27 -3.60
N ILE A 119 21.16 3.54 -4.59
CA ILE A 119 22.58 3.57 -4.95
C ILE A 119 22.96 4.96 -5.48
N ALA A 120 22.17 5.51 -6.40
CA ALA A 120 22.41 6.84 -6.97
C ALA A 120 22.39 7.94 -5.89
N ALA A 121 21.45 7.90 -4.96
CA ALA A 121 21.37 8.83 -3.83
C ALA A 121 22.60 8.75 -2.91
N THR A 122 23.21 7.58 -2.79
CA THR A 122 24.43 7.39 -1.98
C THR A 122 25.69 7.94 -2.69
N VAL A 123 25.71 7.96 -4.03
CA VAL A 123 26.89 8.35 -4.83
C VAL A 123 26.88 9.82 -5.28
N ILE A 124 25.71 10.39 -5.55
CA ILE A 124 25.56 11.69 -6.23
C ILE A 124 25.40 12.87 -5.25
N THR A 125 25.29 12.60 -3.95
CA THR A 125 25.06 13.67 -2.96
C THR A 125 26.27 14.60 -2.80
N PRO A 126 26.08 15.93 -2.76
CA PRO A 126 27.14 16.87 -2.39
C PRO A 126 27.74 16.49 -1.03
N VAL A 127 28.99 16.89 -0.76
CA VAL A 127 29.68 16.58 0.50
C VAL A 127 29.11 17.43 1.64
N THR A 128 27.89 17.10 2.08
CA THR A 128 27.29 17.60 3.32
C THR A 128 27.54 16.62 4.44
N VAL A 129 27.39 17.07 5.69
CA VAL A 129 27.58 16.20 6.86
C VAL A 129 26.63 15.00 6.81
N ASP A 130 25.40 15.22 6.34
CA ASP A 130 24.38 14.18 6.23
C ASP A 130 24.74 13.10 5.20
N SER A 131 25.26 13.48 4.03
CA SER A 131 25.65 12.51 3.00
C SER A 131 26.83 11.65 3.45
N LEU A 132 27.75 12.22 4.22
CA LEU A 132 28.89 11.50 4.78
C LEU A 132 28.46 10.49 5.86
N ILE A 133 27.51 10.85 6.70
CA ILE A 133 26.90 9.94 7.69
C ILE A 133 26.20 8.77 6.98
N ILE A 134 25.45 9.05 5.92
CA ILE A 134 24.76 8.02 5.12
C ILE A 134 25.79 7.09 4.45
N LEU A 135 26.83 7.64 3.82
CA LEU A 135 27.88 6.85 3.15
C LEU A 135 28.60 5.92 4.15
N VAL A 136 29.02 6.46 5.29
CA VAL A 136 29.68 5.67 6.37
C VAL A 136 28.72 4.61 6.92
N GLY A 137 27.45 4.96 7.11
CA GLY A 137 26.40 4.02 7.53
C GLY A 137 26.23 2.87 6.55
N VAL A 138 26.09 3.16 5.25
CA VAL A 138 25.93 2.14 4.19
C VAL A 138 27.15 1.22 4.14
N LEU A 139 28.36 1.76 4.13
CA LEU A 139 29.59 0.94 4.12
C LEU A 139 29.67 0.04 5.37
N SER A 140 29.35 0.58 6.55
CA SER A 140 29.40 -0.17 7.81
C SER A 140 28.34 -1.27 7.88
N VAL A 141 27.15 -1.02 7.35
CA VAL A 141 26.05 -2.01 7.25
C VAL A 141 26.39 -3.10 6.22
N LEU A 142 26.99 -2.75 5.09
CA LEU A 142 27.47 -3.73 4.12
C LEU A 142 28.55 -4.63 4.74
N VAL A 143 29.48 -4.05 5.51
CA VAL A 143 30.47 -4.82 6.27
C VAL A 143 29.79 -5.76 7.28
N PHE A 144 28.77 -5.28 8.01
CA PHE A 144 27.99 -6.08 8.96
C PHE A 144 27.29 -7.30 8.30
N PHE A 145 26.68 -7.14 7.12
CA PHE A 145 25.94 -8.22 6.45
C PHE A 145 26.82 -9.14 5.59
N TYR A 146 27.82 -8.59 4.89
CA TYR A 146 28.62 -9.34 3.93
C TYR A 146 29.69 -10.22 4.59
N PHE A 147 30.27 -9.77 5.70
CA PHE A 147 31.26 -10.55 6.45
C PHE A 147 30.60 -11.47 7.48
N THR A 148 30.15 -12.65 7.03
CA THR A 148 29.60 -13.71 7.89
C THR A 148 30.64 -14.43 8.78
N ARG A 149 31.89 -13.94 8.88
CA ARG A 149 32.98 -14.55 9.67
C ARG A 149 33.45 -13.66 10.85
N GLU A 150 34.02 -14.32 11.87
CA GLU A 150 34.30 -13.78 13.20
C GLU A 150 34.77 -12.31 13.24
N HIS A 151 33.96 -11.48 13.87
CA HIS A 151 34.19 -10.07 14.15
C HIS A 151 35.30 -9.85 15.20
N LYS A 152 36.55 -10.19 14.88
CA LYS A 152 37.72 -9.91 15.75
C LYS A 152 38.54 -8.72 15.22
N GLY A 153 38.88 -7.77 16.10
CA GLY A 153 39.71 -6.60 15.79
C GLY A 153 38.94 -5.41 15.19
N ALA A 154 39.61 -4.57 14.38
CA ALA A 154 39.04 -3.35 13.79
C ALA A 154 37.75 -3.60 12.97
N LEU A 155 37.64 -4.77 12.34
CA LEU A 155 36.43 -5.20 11.61
C LEU A 155 35.20 -5.36 12.53
N GLY A 156 35.41 -5.73 13.79
CA GLY A 156 34.34 -5.87 14.79
C GLY A 156 33.76 -4.53 15.23
N TYR A 157 34.57 -3.48 15.33
CA TYR A 157 34.10 -2.13 15.66
C TYR A 157 33.26 -1.54 14.53
N VAL A 158 33.69 -1.68 13.27
CA VAL A 158 32.93 -1.20 12.09
C VAL A 158 31.61 -1.95 11.94
N SER A 159 31.60 -3.27 12.15
CA SER A 159 30.37 -4.06 12.13
C SER A 159 29.41 -3.72 13.28
N THR A 160 29.94 -3.43 14.47
CA THR A 160 29.12 -2.97 15.61
C THR A 160 28.47 -1.62 15.33
N LEU A 161 29.19 -0.71 14.68
CA LEU A 161 28.65 0.56 14.18
C LEU A 161 27.54 0.29 13.15
N GLY A 162 27.76 -0.60 12.18
CA GLY A 162 26.72 -1.04 11.24
C GLY A 162 25.45 -1.57 11.92
N ARG A 163 25.59 -2.36 13.00
CA ARG A 163 24.45 -2.83 13.80
C ARG A 163 23.65 -1.68 14.42
N TYR A 164 24.32 -0.66 14.94
CA TYR A 164 23.64 0.52 15.48
C TYR A 164 22.90 1.30 14.39
N PHE A 165 23.51 1.49 13.22
CA PHE A 165 22.84 2.10 12.08
C PHE A 165 21.59 1.32 11.64
N LEU A 166 21.63 -0.02 11.66
CA LEU A 166 20.46 -0.85 11.40
C LEU A 166 19.37 -0.68 12.46
N MET A 167 19.73 -0.64 13.74
CA MET A 167 18.77 -0.39 14.82
C MET A 167 18.08 0.96 14.66
N VAL A 168 18.82 2.01 14.29
CA VAL A 168 18.26 3.34 14.02
C VAL A 168 17.36 3.33 12.79
N GLY A 169 17.82 2.74 11.67
CA GLY A 169 17.04 2.68 10.42
C GLY A 169 15.74 1.89 10.55
N PHE A 170 15.79 0.70 11.17
CA PHE A 170 14.58 -0.06 11.47
C PHE A 170 13.70 0.66 12.47
N GLY A 171 14.27 1.21 13.55
CA GLY A 171 13.56 1.99 14.56
C GLY A 171 12.80 3.18 13.96
N ALA A 172 13.43 3.93 13.05
CA ALA A 172 12.80 5.04 12.33
C ALA A 172 11.65 4.56 11.44
N THR A 173 11.81 3.43 10.74
CA THR A 173 10.76 2.85 9.89
C THR A 173 9.57 2.38 10.72
N PHE A 174 9.81 1.64 11.81
CA PHE A 174 8.78 1.25 12.76
C PHE A 174 8.08 2.48 13.38
N GLY A 175 8.85 3.46 13.83
CA GLY A 175 8.34 4.71 14.39
C GLY A 175 7.44 5.46 13.41
N ASN A 176 7.82 5.54 12.12
CA ASN A 176 7.01 6.16 11.08
C ASN A 176 5.66 5.44 10.92
N THR A 177 5.64 4.10 10.91
CA THR A 177 4.37 3.35 10.80
C THR A 177 3.45 3.56 12.00
N VAL A 178 3.99 3.64 13.22
CA VAL A 178 3.22 3.92 14.43
C VAL A 178 2.69 5.35 14.40
N LEU A 179 3.53 6.32 14.05
CA LEU A 179 3.16 7.72 13.92
C LEU A 179 2.05 7.91 12.88
N TYR A 180 2.13 7.21 11.75
CA TYR A 180 1.09 7.24 10.72
C TYR A 180 -0.27 6.76 11.26
N ARG A 181 -0.28 5.65 12.02
CA ARG A 181 -1.51 5.13 12.65
C ARG A 181 -2.07 6.10 13.69
N ILE A 182 -1.21 6.72 14.50
CA ILE A 182 -1.62 7.75 15.47
C ILE A 182 -2.17 8.99 14.75
N ASN A 183 -1.52 9.45 13.69
CA ASN A 183 -1.97 10.59 12.89
C ASN A 183 -3.34 10.34 12.25
N LEU A 184 -3.58 9.13 11.74
CA LEU A 184 -4.91 8.75 11.25
C LEU A 184 -5.96 8.82 12.38
N ALA A 185 -5.61 8.38 13.59
CA ALA A 185 -6.54 8.43 14.72
C ALA A 185 -6.82 9.86 15.18
N VAL A 186 -5.78 10.68 15.34
CA VAL A 186 -5.90 12.10 15.67
C VAL A 186 -6.72 12.84 14.62
N GLY A 187 -6.50 12.55 13.33
CA GLY A 187 -7.28 13.15 12.24
C GLY A 187 -8.79 12.87 12.35
N ARG A 188 -9.18 11.67 12.80
CA ARG A 188 -10.59 11.32 13.02
C ARG A 188 -11.16 11.95 14.29
N ILE A 189 -10.38 12.05 15.35
CA ILE A 189 -10.79 12.74 16.59
C ILE A 189 -11.01 14.24 16.31
N ILE A 190 -10.07 14.90 15.63
CA ILE A 190 -10.20 16.31 15.22
C ILE A 190 -11.43 16.49 14.33
N PHE A 191 -11.67 15.58 13.38
CA PHE A 191 -12.86 15.60 12.54
C PHE A 191 -14.16 15.59 13.37
N ILE A 192 -14.29 14.69 14.35
CA ILE A 192 -15.46 14.61 15.22
C ILE A 192 -15.62 15.90 16.04
N LEU A 193 -14.52 16.41 16.63
CA LEU A 193 -14.56 17.61 17.47
C LEU A 193 -14.95 18.86 16.67
N ARG A 194 -14.43 19.02 15.44
CA ARG A 194 -14.83 20.10 14.52
C ARG A 194 -16.29 19.96 14.09
N ALA A 195 -16.72 18.74 13.78
CA ALA A 195 -18.10 18.47 13.39
C ALA A 195 -19.11 18.76 14.52
N LEU A 196 -18.70 18.63 15.78
CA LEU A 196 -19.49 18.98 16.97
C LEU A 196 -19.36 20.46 17.38
N GLY A 197 -18.52 21.26 16.71
CA GLY A 197 -18.29 22.67 17.03
C GLY A 197 -17.46 22.91 18.30
N LEU A 198 -16.78 21.88 18.81
CA LEU A 198 -15.93 21.96 20.01
C LEU A 198 -14.50 22.46 19.71
N LEU A 199 -14.10 22.43 18.45
CA LEU A 199 -12.84 22.98 17.95
C LEU A 199 -13.09 23.82 16.69
N PRO A 200 -12.34 24.92 16.49
CA PRO A 200 -12.35 25.67 15.23
C PRO A 200 -11.77 24.89 14.04
#